data_AF-A0A6I4RMP0-F1
#
_entry.id   AF-A0A6I4RMP0-F1
#
_cell.length_a   1.000
_cell.length_b   1.000
_cell.length_c   1.000
_cell.angle_alpha   90.00
_cell.angle_beta   90.00
_cell.angle_gamma   90.00
#
_symmetry.space_group_name_H-M   'P 1'
#
loop_
_entity.id
_entity.type
_entity.pdbx_description
1 polymer ?
#
loop_
_entity_poly.entity_id
_entity_poly.type
_entity_poly.pdbx_seq_one_letter_code
_entity_poly.pdbx_strand_id
1 'polypeptide(L)'
;VAWRQNEQTYDGALAQLKPLAGLTLTYAYIDNINTIFGPGNGQYDGAGNPANIEGHSHLINAQYVLMPELTVTAYDYLLGLDNLSVGSQSSETTGLRLNGAIQGFSYVLEYAQQQDYADNPLELDSDYYLAELGYTLKGVALKAGYEVLGG
;
A
#
# COMPACT_ATOMS: atom_id res chain seq x y z
N VAL A 1 -2.18 7.26 -9.35
CA VAL A 1 -3.07 8.43 -9.59
C VAL A 1 -3.43 8.42 -11.06
N ALA A 2 -4.68 8.15 -11.44
CA ALA A 2 -5.07 8.01 -12.86
C ALA A 2 -6.27 8.88 -13.28
N TRP A 3 -6.70 9.81 -12.42
CA TRP A 3 -7.84 10.72 -12.68
C TRP A 3 -7.48 12.22 -12.62
N ARG A 4 -6.23 12.56 -12.26
CA ARG A 4 -5.67 13.92 -12.28
C ARG A 4 -4.79 14.10 -13.52
N GLN A 5 -4.52 15.36 -13.89
CA GLN A 5 -3.66 15.68 -15.04
C GLN A 5 -2.19 15.31 -14.81
N ASN A 6 -1.72 15.34 -13.56
CA ASN A 6 -0.39 14.87 -13.17
C ASN A 6 -0.45 13.46 -12.57
N GLU A 7 0.47 12.62 -12.99
CA GLU A 7 0.73 11.31 -12.39
C GLU A 7 1.71 11.46 -11.22
N GLN A 8 1.56 10.63 -10.20
CA GLN A 8 2.54 10.51 -9.12
C GLN A 8 3.59 9.47 -9.52
N THR A 9 4.86 9.85 -9.50
CA THR A 9 5.99 8.97 -9.84
C THR A 9 6.97 8.85 -8.68
N TYR A 10 7.81 7.82 -8.72
CA TYR A 10 8.74 7.48 -7.65
C TYR A 10 10.15 7.37 -8.21
N ASP A 11 11.10 8.04 -7.55
CA ASP A 11 12.52 7.87 -7.81
C ASP A 11 13.09 6.89 -6.78
N GLY A 12 13.72 5.82 -7.26
CA GLY A 12 14.15 4.74 -6.39
C GLY A 12 14.62 3.49 -7.15
N ALA A 13 14.71 2.38 -6.43
CA ALA A 13 15.11 1.09 -6.95
C ALA A 13 14.06 0.03 -6.64
N LEU A 14 13.81 -0.86 -7.61
CA LEU A 14 12.88 -1.98 -7.47
C LEU A 14 13.61 -3.29 -7.79
N ALA A 15 13.54 -4.24 -6.88
CA ALA A 15 13.99 -5.61 -7.09
C ALA A 15 12.79 -6.55 -6.99
N GLN A 16 12.64 -7.45 -7.96
CA GLN A 16 11.64 -8.50 -7.92
C GLN A 16 12.29 -9.85 -8.23
N LEU A 17 12.02 -10.83 -7.36
CA LEU A 17 12.54 -12.18 -7.47
C LEU A 17 11.37 -13.17 -7.50
N LYS A 18 11.51 -14.22 -8.31
CA LYS A 18 10.56 -15.33 -8.40
C LYS A 18 11.30 -16.65 -8.17
N PRO A 19 11.70 -16.94 -6.92
CA PRO A 19 12.62 -18.04 -6.63
C PRO A 19 11.98 -19.43 -6.81
N LEU A 20 10.64 -19.52 -6.77
CA LEU A 20 9.89 -20.74 -7.03
C LEU A 20 8.52 -20.42 -7.65
N ALA A 21 7.86 -21.44 -8.21
CA ALA A 21 6.58 -21.29 -8.89
C ALA A 21 5.51 -20.73 -7.93
N GLY A 22 4.85 -19.65 -8.35
CA GLY A 22 3.80 -18.99 -7.57
C GLY A 22 4.31 -17.98 -6.54
N LEU A 23 5.60 -17.96 -6.18
CA LEU A 23 6.17 -17.00 -5.22
C LEU A 23 6.80 -15.81 -5.95
N THR A 24 6.38 -14.61 -5.55
CA THR A 24 6.96 -13.33 -5.95
C THR A 24 7.40 -12.57 -4.71
N LEU A 25 8.69 -12.28 -4.63
CA LEU A 25 9.28 -11.40 -3.63
C LEU A 25 9.58 -10.07 -4.30
N THR A 26 9.08 -8.99 -3.72
CA THR A 26 9.30 -7.62 -4.21
C THR A 26 9.90 -6.79 -3.10
N TYR A 27 10.94 -6.04 -3.42
CA TYR A 27 11.51 -5.02 -2.56
C TYR A 27 11.65 -3.73 -3.36
N ALA A 28 11.14 -2.63 -2.83
CA ALA A 28 11.35 -1.31 -3.39
C ALA A 28 11.99 -0.39 -2.33
N TYR A 29 12.96 0.38 -2.77
CA TYR A 29 13.48 1.54 -2.05
C TYR A 29 13.04 2.78 -2.81
N ILE A 30 12.46 3.75 -2.12
CA ILE A 30 12.00 5.02 -2.68
C ILE A 30 12.74 6.13 -1.95
N ASP A 31 13.37 7.00 -2.73
CA ASP A 31 14.16 8.15 -2.28
C ASP A 31 13.38 9.46 -2.40
N ASN A 32 12.52 9.54 -3.42
CA ASN A 32 11.69 10.71 -3.68
C ASN A 32 10.34 10.32 -4.29
N ILE A 33 9.29 10.99 -3.83
CA ILE A 33 7.94 10.89 -4.37
C ILE A 33 7.62 12.20 -5.09
N ASN A 34 7.52 12.15 -6.42
CA ASN A 34 7.04 13.25 -7.23
C ASN A 34 5.50 13.26 -7.17
N THR A 35 4.91 14.18 -6.42
CA THR A 35 3.47 14.19 -6.15
C THR A 35 2.68 14.80 -7.31
N ILE A 36 1.36 14.65 -7.23
CA ILE A 36 0.42 15.26 -8.18
C ILE A 36 0.43 16.80 -8.18
N PHE A 37 1.01 17.42 -7.15
CA PHE A 37 1.04 18.87 -6.98
C PHE A 37 2.21 19.53 -7.71
N GLY A 38 3.10 18.75 -8.32
CA GLY A 38 4.18 19.26 -9.14
C GLY A 38 3.71 19.99 -10.40
N PRO A 39 4.62 20.68 -11.12
CA PRO A 39 6.04 20.87 -10.78
C PRO A 39 6.26 21.86 -9.61
N GLY A 40 7.46 21.82 -9.00
CA GLY A 40 7.89 22.52 -7.76
C GLY A 40 8.00 24.06 -7.83
N ASN A 41 7.08 24.67 -8.56
CA ASN A 41 6.89 26.11 -8.72
C ASN A 41 5.41 26.48 -8.90
N GLY A 42 4.50 25.52 -8.70
CA GLY A 42 3.07 25.73 -8.80
C GLY A 42 2.50 26.44 -7.56
N GLN A 43 1.37 27.14 -7.72
CA GLN A 43 0.59 27.72 -6.62
C GLN A 43 0.19 26.70 -5.53
N TYR A 44 0.24 25.41 -5.87
CA TYR A 44 -0.15 24.29 -5.01
C TYR A 44 1.03 23.58 -4.36
N ASP A 45 2.27 24.02 -4.59
CA ASP A 45 3.44 23.47 -3.91
C ASP A 45 3.61 24.17 -2.54
N GLY A 46 3.23 23.47 -1.47
CA GLY A 46 3.28 23.98 -0.11
C GLY A 46 3.62 22.88 0.88
N ALA A 47 4.03 23.24 2.10
CA ALA A 47 4.52 22.26 3.09
C ALA A 47 3.49 21.18 3.49
N GLY A 48 2.19 21.44 3.31
CA GLY A 48 1.13 20.44 3.52
C GLY A 48 0.88 19.51 2.33
N ASN A 49 1.40 19.85 1.16
CA ASN A 49 1.18 19.15 -0.10
C ASN A 49 2.33 19.45 -1.09
N PRO A 50 3.57 19.08 -0.75
CA PRO A 50 4.73 19.47 -1.53
C PRO A 50 4.74 18.75 -2.89
N ALA A 51 5.32 19.39 -3.90
CA ALA A 51 5.54 18.79 -5.20
C ALA A 51 6.44 17.54 -5.12
N ASN A 52 7.34 17.50 -4.14
CA ASN A 52 8.25 16.40 -3.87
C ASN A 52 8.19 16.02 -2.39
N ILE A 53 8.01 14.74 -2.09
CA ILE A 53 8.19 14.21 -0.74
C ILE A 53 9.51 13.46 -0.72
N GLU A 54 10.48 14.02 -0.01
CA GLU A 54 11.81 13.43 0.18
C GLU A 54 11.78 12.48 1.38
N GLY A 55 12.55 11.40 1.31
CA GLY A 55 12.77 10.51 2.46
C GLY A 55 13.14 9.10 2.05
N HIS A 56 13.31 8.25 3.05
CA HIS A 56 13.79 6.88 2.86
C HIS A 56 12.67 5.88 3.15
N SER A 57 12.02 5.41 2.09
CA SER A 57 10.94 4.42 2.21
C SER A 57 11.36 3.05 1.71
N HIS A 58 11.02 2.01 2.48
CA HIS A 58 11.31 0.62 2.20
C HIS A 58 10.00 -0.17 2.09
N LEU A 59 9.77 -0.81 0.95
CA LEU A 59 8.57 -1.61 0.71
C LEU A 59 8.95 -3.06 0.47
N ILE A 60 8.56 -3.95 1.39
CA ILE A 60 8.77 -5.39 1.28
C ILE A 60 7.42 -6.06 1.03
N ASN A 61 7.35 -6.93 0.03
CA ASN A 61 6.15 -7.69 -0.29
C ASN A 61 6.48 -9.11 -0.73
N ALA A 62 5.83 -10.09 -0.10
CA ALA A 62 5.93 -11.49 -0.45
C ALA A 62 4.54 -12.02 -0.81
N GLN A 63 4.32 -12.30 -2.09
CA GLN A 63 3.10 -12.90 -2.60
C GLN A 63 3.34 -14.35 -2.98
N TYR A 64 2.53 -15.27 -2.46
CA TYR A 64 2.54 -16.66 -2.85
C TYR A 64 1.16 -17.11 -3.33
N VAL A 65 1.07 -17.54 -4.59
CA VAL A 65 -0.08 -18.25 -5.14
C VAL A 65 0.08 -19.74 -4.81
N LEU A 66 -0.53 -20.19 -3.72
CA LEU A 66 -0.45 -21.60 -3.30
C LEU A 66 -1.30 -22.50 -4.22
N MET A 67 -2.48 -22.02 -4.59
CA MET A 67 -3.44 -22.68 -5.47
C MET A 67 -4.40 -21.63 -6.05
N PRO A 68 -5.15 -21.93 -7.12
CA PRO A 68 -6.13 -20.99 -7.70
C PRO A 68 -7.11 -20.39 -6.68
N GLU A 69 -7.40 -21.14 -5.62
CA GLU A 69 -8.33 -20.80 -4.54
C GLU A 69 -7.69 -19.98 -3.42
N LEU A 70 -6.35 -19.84 -3.39
CA LEU A 70 -5.63 -19.18 -2.30
C LEU A 70 -4.31 -18.53 -2.76
N THR A 71 -4.30 -17.21 -2.69
CA THR A 71 -3.11 -16.37 -2.72
C THR A 71 -2.91 -15.74 -1.35
N VAL A 72 -1.69 -15.82 -0.84
CA VAL A 72 -1.27 -15.20 0.43
C VAL A 72 -0.29 -14.08 0.09
N THR A 73 -0.49 -12.89 0.63
CA THR A 73 0.43 -11.77 0.50
C THR A 73 0.76 -11.25 1.89
N ALA A 74 2.04 -11.31 2.27
CA ALA A 74 2.56 -10.64 3.45
C ALA A 74 3.35 -9.41 3.00
N TYR A 75 3.26 -8.32 3.75
CA TYR A 75 3.98 -7.10 3.42
C TYR A 75 4.40 -6.34 4.66
N ASP A 76 5.45 -5.54 4.47
CA ASP A 76 5.99 -4.66 5.49
C ASP A 76 6.49 -3.38 4.81
N TYR A 77 5.86 -2.26 5.15
CA TYR A 77 6.03 -0.98 4.48
C TYR A 77 6.47 0.07 5.48
N LEU A 78 7.72 0.50 5.37
CA LEU A 78 8.33 1.52 6.19
C LEU A 78 8.37 2.79 5.35
N LEU A 79 7.49 3.75 5.67
CA LEU A 79 7.41 5.03 4.98
C LEU A 79 8.17 6.08 5.79
N GLY A 80 9.34 6.50 5.30
CA GLY A 80 10.06 7.67 5.80
C GLY A 80 9.78 8.87 4.92
N LEU A 81 9.10 9.89 5.47
CA LEU A 81 8.62 11.08 4.76
C LEU A 81 9.07 12.35 5.50
N ASP A 82 10.22 12.91 5.10
CA ASP A 82 11.01 13.80 5.95
C ASP A 82 10.58 15.28 5.86
N ASN A 83 10.04 15.70 4.71
CA ASN A 83 9.77 17.11 4.40
C ASN A 83 8.29 17.50 4.46
N LEU A 84 7.44 16.66 5.05
CA LEU A 84 6.03 16.98 5.27
C LEU A 84 5.87 17.89 6.49
N SER A 85 5.04 18.93 6.38
CA SER A 85 4.88 20.02 7.36
C SER A 85 4.69 19.65 8.83
N VAL A 86 4.27 18.42 9.13
CA VAL A 86 4.01 17.94 10.51
C VAL A 86 4.97 16.82 10.92
N GLY A 87 5.77 16.26 9.99
CA GLY A 87 6.64 15.11 10.22
C GLY A 87 5.90 13.84 10.68
N SER A 88 4.57 13.89 10.80
CA SER A 88 3.76 12.87 11.48
C SER A 88 3.19 11.79 10.58
N GLN A 89 3.70 11.73 9.36
CA GLN A 89 3.17 10.89 8.29
C GLN A 89 4.07 9.69 8.02
N SER A 90 5.26 9.66 8.62
CA SER A 90 6.14 8.49 8.59
C SER A 90 5.51 7.37 9.41
N SER A 91 5.38 6.19 8.82
CA SER A 91 4.67 5.08 9.44
C SER A 91 5.24 3.75 8.99
N GLU A 92 5.20 2.76 9.86
CA GLU A 92 5.45 1.36 9.54
C GLU A 92 4.09 0.66 9.45
N THR A 93 3.88 -0.14 8.40
CA THR A 93 2.65 -0.90 8.22
C THR A 93 3.00 -2.32 7.81
N THR A 94 2.68 -3.25 8.71
CA THR A 94 2.86 -4.68 8.49
C THR A 94 1.50 -5.33 8.31
N GLY A 95 1.35 -6.18 7.30
CA GLY A 95 0.05 -6.79 7.02
C GLY A 95 0.10 -8.14 6.33
N LEU A 96 -1.05 -8.81 6.38
CA LEU A 96 -1.32 -10.10 5.77
C LEU A 96 -2.65 -10.06 5.04
N ARG A 97 -2.62 -10.43 3.76
CA ARG A 97 -3.79 -10.51 2.89
C ARG A 97 -3.94 -11.91 2.31
N LEU A 98 -5.18 -12.41 2.36
CA LEU A 98 -5.59 -13.67 1.77
C LEU A 98 -6.66 -13.39 0.72
N ASN A 99 -6.54 -13.95 -0.46
CA ASN A 99 -7.58 -13.85 -1.48
C ASN A 99 -7.64 -15.07 -2.38
N GLY A 100 -8.82 -15.35 -2.92
CA GLY A 100 -9.01 -16.43 -3.86
C GLY A 100 -10.48 -16.63 -4.22
N ALA A 101 -10.78 -17.75 -4.87
CA ALA A 101 -12.15 -18.10 -5.23
C ALA A 101 -12.44 -19.57 -4.96
N ILE A 102 -13.58 -19.86 -4.34
CA ILE A 102 -14.04 -21.22 -4.00
C ILE A 102 -15.49 -21.36 -4.48
N GLN A 103 -15.76 -22.37 -5.33
CA GLN A 103 -17.10 -22.68 -5.82
C GLN A 103 -17.85 -21.48 -6.44
N GLY A 104 -17.12 -20.60 -7.14
CA GLY A 104 -17.67 -19.40 -7.78
C GLY A 104 -17.81 -18.17 -6.86
N PHE A 105 -17.48 -18.30 -5.57
CA PHE A 105 -17.39 -17.18 -4.63
C PHE A 105 -15.94 -16.71 -4.51
N SER A 106 -15.70 -15.43 -4.77
CA SER A 106 -14.41 -14.79 -4.46
C SER A 106 -14.41 -14.29 -3.02
N TYR A 107 -13.25 -14.31 -2.38
CA TYR A 107 -13.07 -13.72 -1.05
C TYR A 107 -11.77 -12.92 -0.97
N VAL A 108 -11.77 -11.92 -0.10
CA VAL A 108 -10.58 -11.19 0.36
C VAL A 108 -10.68 -11.04 1.87
N LEU A 109 -9.60 -11.40 2.56
CA LEU A 109 -9.41 -11.13 3.98
C LEU A 109 -8.09 -10.37 4.13
N GLU A 110 -8.08 -9.31 4.93
CA GLU A 110 -6.84 -8.56 5.21
C GLU A 110 -6.81 -8.15 6.67
N TYR A 111 -5.62 -8.21 7.25
CA TYR A 111 -5.28 -7.63 8.53
C TYR A 111 -3.98 -6.86 8.38
N ALA A 112 -3.91 -5.64 8.92
CA ALA A 112 -2.68 -4.89 9.02
C ALA A 112 -2.64 -4.09 10.31
N GLN A 113 -1.42 -3.84 10.80
CA GLN A 113 -1.17 -2.94 11.91
C GLN A 113 -0.26 -1.82 11.41
N GLN A 114 -0.61 -0.59 11.75
CA GLN A 114 0.18 0.59 11.47
C GLN A 114 0.66 1.21 12.78
N GLN A 115 1.96 1.52 12.82
CA GLN A 115 2.63 2.15 13.94
C GLN A 115 3.50 3.32 13.48
N ASP A 116 3.96 4.14 14.42
CA ASP A 116 4.87 5.24 14.13
C ASP A 116 6.24 4.72 13.67
N TYR A 117 6.90 5.50 12.81
CA TYR A 117 8.19 5.15 12.24
C TYR A 117 9.01 6.42 11.96
N ALA A 118 10.34 6.27 11.91
CA ALA A 118 11.29 7.37 11.77
C ALA A 118 11.04 8.48 12.81
N ASP A 119 11.12 9.75 12.41
CA ASP A 119 10.96 10.91 13.31
C ASP A 119 9.49 11.32 13.53
N ASN A 120 8.53 10.39 13.44
CA ASN A 120 7.12 10.70 13.67
C ASN A 120 6.88 11.08 15.15
N PRO A 121 6.40 12.31 15.45
CA PRO A 121 6.15 12.75 16.83
C PRO A 121 4.83 12.24 17.41
N LEU A 122 3.97 11.58 16.62
CA LEU A 122 2.72 10.99 17.08
C LEU A 122 2.93 9.52 17.45
N GLU A 123 2.23 9.06 18.48
CA GLU A 123 2.06 7.63 18.75
C GLU A 123 0.96 7.11 17.82
N LEU A 124 1.33 6.27 16.84
CA LEU A 124 0.36 5.59 15.99
C LEU A 124 0.23 4.14 16.46
N ASP A 125 -1.00 3.69 16.68
CA ASP A 125 -1.34 2.29 16.93
C ASP A 125 -2.71 2.03 16.31
N SER A 126 -2.71 1.68 15.04
CA SER A 126 -3.90 1.60 14.22
C SER A 126 -4.04 0.23 13.59
N ASP A 127 -5.16 -0.43 13.87
CA ASP A 127 -5.49 -1.72 13.30
C ASP A 127 -6.37 -1.57 12.05
N TYR A 128 -6.14 -2.42 11.07
CA TYR A 128 -6.95 -2.53 9.86
C TYR A 128 -7.45 -3.95 9.67
N TYR A 129 -8.74 -4.10 9.39
CA TYR A 129 -9.31 -5.39 9.00
C TYR A 129 -10.28 -5.22 7.84
N LEU A 130 -10.18 -6.11 6.85
CA LEU A 130 -11.09 -6.20 5.71
C LEU A 130 -11.59 -7.63 5.55
N ALA A 131 -12.90 -7.76 5.30
CA ALA A 131 -13.50 -8.98 4.80
C ALA A 131 -14.43 -8.65 3.63
N GLU A 132 -14.13 -9.15 2.43
CA GLU A 132 -14.97 -9.01 1.23
C GLU A 132 -15.35 -10.39 0.69
N LEU A 133 -16.62 -10.55 0.33
CA LEU A 133 -17.13 -11.68 -0.43
C LEU A 133 -17.70 -11.18 -1.75
N GLY A 134 -17.48 -11.94 -2.82
CA GLY A 134 -17.99 -11.66 -4.15
C GLY A 134 -18.53 -12.89 -4.85
N TYR A 135 -19.44 -12.67 -5.78
CA TYR A 135 -20.04 -13.71 -6.61
C TYR A 135 -20.32 -13.18 -8.01
N THR A 136 -19.99 -13.96 -9.05
CA THR A 136 -20.26 -13.58 -10.44
C THR A 136 -21.39 -14.42 -11.00
N LEU A 137 -22.50 -13.78 -11.35
CA LEU A 137 -23.65 -14.40 -11.99
C LEU A 137 -23.84 -13.87 -13.41
N LYS A 138 -23.61 -14.71 -14.42
CA LYS A 138 -23.87 -14.39 -15.84
C LYS A 138 -23.26 -13.04 -16.29
N GLY A 139 -22.04 -12.75 -15.84
CA GLY A 139 -21.31 -11.52 -16.17
C GLY A 139 -21.59 -10.34 -15.25
N VAL A 140 -22.49 -10.47 -14.28
CA VAL A 140 -22.70 -9.47 -13.21
C VAL A 140 -21.92 -9.89 -11.97
N ALA A 141 -21.04 -9.01 -11.49
CA ALA A 141 -20.31 -9.21 -10.23
C ALA A 141 -21.04 -8.52 -9.07
N LEU A 142 -21.39 -9.29 -8.05
CA LEU A 142 -21.94 -8.81 -6.78
C LEU A 142 -20.85 -8.92 -5.72
N LYS A 143 -20.68 -7.88 -4.91
CA LYS A 143 -19.70 -7.84 -3.81
C LYS A 143 -20.33 -7.26 -2.55
N ALA A 144 -19.94 -7.80 -1.40
CA ALA A 144 -20.26 -7.27 -0.09
C ALA A 144 -18.98 -7.28 0.75
N GLY A 145 -18.66 -6.15 1.38
CA GLY A 145 -17.45 -5.98 2.16
C GLY A 145 -17.72 -5.33 3.51
N TYR A 146 -16.91 -5.68 4.49
CA TYR A 146 -16.82 -5.03 5.80
C TYR A 146 -15.37 -4.61 6.02
N GLU A 147 -15.16 -3.33 6.28
CA GLU A 147 -13.85 -2.71 6.43
C GLU A 147 -13.85 -1.88 7.71
N VAL A 148 -12.80 -2.05 8.51
CA VAL A 148 -12.57 -1.29 9.74
C VAL A 148 -11.17 -0.72 9.69
N LEU A 149 -11.09 0.61 9.84
CA LEU A 149 -9.88 1.34 10.14
C LEU A 149 -10.01 1.80 11.60
N GLY A 150 -9.12 1.33 12.46
CA GLY A 150 -9.08 1.62 13.89
C GLY A 150 -7.85 2.41 14.28
N GLY A 151 -7.97 3.20 15.35
CA GLY A 151 -6.99 4.12 15.91
C GLY A 151 -7.69 5.14 16.80
#